data_AF-G8S064-F1
#
_entry.id   AF-G8S064-F1
#
_cell.length_a   1.000
_cell.length_b   1.000
_cell.length_c   1.000
_cell.angle_alpha   90.00
_cell.angle_beta   90.00
_cell.angle_gamma   90.00
#
_symmetry.space_group_name_H-M   'P 1'
#
loop_
_entity.id
_entity.type
_entity.pdbx_description
1 polymer ?
#
loop_
_entity_poly.entity_id
_entity_poly.type
_entity_poly.pdbx_seq_one_letter_code
_entity_poly.pdbx_strand_id
1 'polypeptide(L)'
;MDPFDTATVLTRVLTSGVVMSIERSDRELPALERLLTKRTGRARAVLVNSRTAAVHAALAGQGIGHGDEITQPGLNRSTAAFLSWLGITVRPGDPATFDEIVLGPGNAGELAGLARHATAPALVVDLTPIGFGPAAAVLTDDEQIWTRAERLKIFGAFDLRTMWTQEEAAPGTAPGVQFNYRLSPLVAACVRMSLTRATPPAVTAGARE
;
A
#
# COMPACT_ATOMS: atom_id res chain seq x y z
N MET A 1 1.08 -30.62 5.54
CA MET A 1 0.21 -29.59 4.92
C MET A 1 1.08 -28.36 4.75
N ASP A 2 1.27 -27.86 3.53
CA ASP A 2 2.07 -26.65 3.29
C ASP A 2 1.35 -25.47 3.97
N PRO A 3 1.99 -24.74 4.91
CA PRO A 3 1.37 -23.59 5.56
C PRO A 3 1.00 -22.45 4.59
N PHE A 4 1.44 -22.52 3.33
CA PHE A 4 1.13 -21.60 2.24
C PHE A 4 0.27 -22.22 1.13
N ASP A 5 -0.39 -23.34 1.40
CA ASP A 5 -1.47 -23.81 0.57
C ASP A 5 -2.68 -22.84 0.64
N THR A 6 -3.27 -22.55 -0.52
CA THR A 6 -4.35 -21.55 -0.63
C THR A 6 -5.57 -21.95 0.18
N ALA A 7 -5.97 -23.23 0.14
CA ALA A 7 -7.11 -23.71 0.93
C ALA A 7 -6.85 -23.54 2.42
N THR A 8 -5.64 -23.88 2.88
CA THR A 8 -5.23 -23.70 4.28
C THR A 8 -5.30 -22.22 4.72
N VAL A 9 -4.85 -21.28 3.89
CA VAL A 9 -4.92 -19.84 4.17
C VAL A 9 -6.37 -19.35 4.22
N LEU A 10 -7.18 -19.71 3.24
CA LEU A 10 -8.59 -19.33 3.16
C LEU A 10 -9.37 -19.86 4.37
N THR A 11 -9.24 -21.15 4.68
CA THR A 11 -9.90 -21.76 5.84
C THR A 11 -9.49 -21.05 7.12
N ARG A 12 -8.18 -20.83 7.36
CA ARG A 12 -7.71 -20.15 8.58
C ARG A 12 -8.38 -18.79 8.78
N VAL A 13 -8.44 -17.96 7.75
CA VAL A 13 -9.00 -16.61 7.87
C VAL A 13 -10.52 -16.67 7.99
N LEU A 14 -11.20 -17.44 7.14
CA LEU A 14 -12.66 -17.52 7.14
C LEU A 14 -13.22 -18.12 8.45
N THR A 15 -12.51 -19.05 9.09
CA THR A 15 -12.92 -19.61 10.39
C THR A 15 -12.44 -18.81 11.60
N SER A 16 -11.64 -17.74 11.39
CA SER A 16 -11.13 -16.92 12.50
C SER A 16 -12.20 -15.99 13.11
N GLY A 17 -13.28 -15.74 12.37
CA GLY A 17 -14.27 -14.70 12.71
C GLY A 17 -13.79 -13.27 12.45
N VAL A 18 -12.52 -13.08 12.05
CA VAL A 18 -11.95 -11.78 11.71
C VAL A 18 -12.22 -11.46 10.25
N VAL A 19 -13.16 -10.55 10.02
CA VAL A 19 -13.65 -10.20 8.68
C VAL A 19 -13.26 -8.77 8.31
N MET A 20 -13.20 -7.88 9.30
CA MET A 20 -12.91 -6.46 9.10
C MET A 20 -11.49 -6.09 9.55
N SER A 21 -10.88 -5.15 8.83
CA SER A 21 -9.50 -4.70 9.06
C SER A 21 -9.29 -3.77 10.28
N ILE A 22 -10.30 -3.68 11.15
CA ILE A 22 -10.34 -2.79 12.32
C ILE A 22 -10.47 -3.58 13.62
N GLU A 23 -10.53 -4.90 13.49
CA GLU A 23 -10.64 -5.80 14.62
C GLU A 23 -9.29 -5.89 15.33
N ARG A 24 -9.30 -5.72 16.65
CA ARG A 24 -8.09 -5.76 17.48
C ARG A 24 -7.30 -7.07 17.32
N SER A 25 -7.98 -8.16 17.02
CA SER A 25 -7.40 -9.49 16.85
C SER A 25 -6.82 -9.74 15.45
N ASP A 26 -6.89 -8.79 14.52
CA ASP A 26 -6.32 -8.97 13.18
C ASP A 26 -4.79 -9.14 13.25
N ARG A 27 -4.31 -10.14 12.51
CA ARG A 27 -2.89 -10.48 12.37
C ARG A 27 -2.42 -10.47 10.92
N GLU A 28 -3.34 -10.44 9.95
CA GLU A 28 -2.99 -10.61 8.54
C GLU A 28 -2.48 -9.30 7.94
N LEU A 29 -3.11 -8.16 8.23
CA LEU A 29 -2.61 -6.85 7.78
C LEU A 29 -1.23 -6.53 8.38
N PRO A 30 -1.02 -6.59 9.72
CA PRO A 30 0.31 -6.33 10.30
C PRO A 30 1.38 -7.28 9.78
N ALA A 31 1.03 -8.53 9.46
CA ALA A 31 1.98 -9.48 8.88
C ALA A 31 2.37 -9.12 7.44
N LEU A 32 1.42 -8.64 6.63
CA LEU A 32 1.72 -8.16 5.28
C LEU A 32 2.54 -6.87 5.30
N GLU A 33 2.20 -5.91 6.17
CA GLU A 33 2.99 -4.67 6.37
C GLU A 33 4.45 -5.00 6.70
N ARG A 34 4.69 -5.88 7.68
CA ARG A 34 6.04 -6.32 8.06
C ARG A 34 6.78 -7.01 6.91
N LEU A 35 6.08 -7.79 6.08
CA LEU A 35 6.70 -8.42 4.92
C LEU A 35 7.14 -7.38 3.89
N LEU A 36 6.28 -6.40 3.61
CA LEU A 36 6.55 -5.34 2.63
C LEU A 36 7.68 -4.41 3.10
N THR A 37 7.65 -3.95 4.37
CA THR A 37 8.73 -3.12 4.94
C THR A 37 10.06 -3.89 4.95
N LYS A 38 10.07 -5.17 5.34
CA LYS A 38 11.27 -6.01 5.30
C LYS A 38 11.84 -6.14 3.88
N ARG A 39 11.00 -6.30 2.86
CA ARG A 39 11.47 -6.50 1.47
C ARG A 39 11.95 -5.21 0.82
N THR A 40 11.32 -4.09 1.13
CA THR A 40 11.64 -2.80 0.50
C THR A 40 12.70 -2.01 1.27
N GLY A 41 12.88 -2.28 2.56
CA GLY A 41 13.73 -1.50 3.47
C GLY A 41 13.06 -0.23 4.00
N ARG A 42 11.83 0.09 3.58
CA ARG A 42 11.08 1.27 4.06
C ARG A 42 10.58 1.05 5.48
N ALA A 43 10.55 2.11 6.29
CA ALA A 43 10.21 2.01 7.72
C ALA A 43 8.73 1.68 7.98
N ARG A 44 7.82 2.20 7.15
CA ARG A 44 6.36 2.12 7.35
C ARG A 44 5.65 1.64 6.10
N ALA A 45 4.49 1.02 6.28
CA ALA A 45 3.59 0.60 5.21
C ALA A 45 2.14 0.95 5.55
N VAL A 46 1.37 1.32 4.53
CA VAL A 46 -0.06 1.61 4.58
C VAL A 46 -0.75 0.71 3.57
N LEU A 47 -1.56 -0.26 4.04
CA LEU A 47 -2.29 -1.17 3.17
C LEU A 47 -3.66 -0.61 2.77
N VAL A 48 -3.96 -0.66 1.47
CA VAL A 48 -5.22 -0.17 0.90
C VAL A 48 -5.81 -1.12 -0.13
N ASN A 49 -7.12 -0.98 -0.37
CA ASN A 49 -7.90 -1.86 -1.23
C ASN A 49 -7.81 -1.58 -2.75
N SER A 50 -6.95 -0.67 -3.19
CA SER A 50 -6.73 -0.41 -4.61
C SER A 50 -5.49 0.43 -4.88
N ARG A 51 -4.95 0.32 -6.10
CA ARG A 51 -3.89 1.21 -6.60
C ARG A 51 -4.28 2.69 -6.54
N THR A 52 -5.50 3.04 -6.93
CA THR A 52 -6.00 4.43 -6.88
C THR A 52 -5.99 4.98 -5.44
N ALA A 53 -6.42 4.16 -4.47
CA ALA A 53 -6.32 4.52 -3.06
C ALA A 53 -4.88 4.70 -2.60
N ALA A 54 -3.93 3.91 -3.10
CA ALA A 54 -2.52 4.04 -2.74
C ALA A 54 -1.92 5.33 -3.31
N VAL A 55 -2.24 5.69 -4.55
CA VAL A 55 -1.85 6.98 -5.13
C VAL A 55 -2.43 8.13 -4.31
N HIS A 56 -3.71 8.06 -3.94
CA HIS A 56 -4.33 9.09 -3.10
C HIS A 56 -3.64 9.19 -1.73
N ALA A 57 -3.38 8.05 -1.08
CA ALA A 57 -2.71 8.00 0.21
C ALA A 57 -1.25 8.51 0.15
N ALA A 58 -0.53 8.26 -0.94
CA ALA A 58 0.82 8.78 -1.15
C ALA A 58 0.85 10.32 -1.28
N LEU A 59 -0.15 10.90 -1.94
CA LEU A 59 -0.29 12.35 -2.12
C LEU A 59 -0.79 13.03 -0.83
N ALA A 60 -1.91 12.54 -0.28
CA ALA A 60 -2.47 13.05 0.96
C ALA A 60 -1.49 12.89 2.14
N GLY A 61 -0.69 11.81 2.14
CA GLY A 61 0.41 11.60 3.08
C GLY A 61 1.41 12.76 3.06
N GLN A 62 1.79 13.21 1.88
CA GLN A 62 2.67 14.36 1.67
C GLN A 62 1.97 15.71 1.92
N GLY A 63 0.67 15.73 2.22
CA GLY A 63 -0.12 16.94 2.39
C GLY A 63 -0.60 17.56 1.07
N ILE A 64 -0.48 16.82 -0.03
CA ILE A 64 -0.88 17.26 -1.38
C ILE A 64 -2.38 17.00 -1.56
N GLY A 65 -3.10 18.00 -2.06
CA GLY A 65 -4.54 17.95 -2.29
C GLY A 65 -5.00 18.87 -3.41
N HIS A 66 -6.27 19.26 -3.34
CA HIS A 66 -6.90 20.08 -4.36
C HIS A 66 -6.17 21.42 -4.58
N GLY A 67 -5.91 21.77 -5.85
CA GLY A 67 -5.23 23.00 -6.23
C GLY A 67 -3.72 22.91 -6.25
N ASP A 68 -3.14 21.83 -5.70
CA ASP A 68 -1.70 21.62 -5.72
C ASP A 68 -1.20 21.16 -7.09
N GLU A 69 0.09 21.36 -7.31
CA GLU A 69 0.81 20.90 -8.48
C GLU A 69 1.87 19.88 -8.08
N ILE A 70 1.96 18.79 -8.84
CA ILE A 70 2.94 17.73 -8.64
C ILE A 70 3.77 17.47 -9.89
N THR A 71 4.98 16.98 -9.67
CA THR A 71 5.83 16.43 -10.74
C THR A 71 5.71 14.92 -10.74
N GLN A 72 5.24 14.33 -11.83
CA GLN A 72 5.08 12.87 -11.93
C GLN A 72 5.30 12.37 -13.36
N PRO A 73 6.27 11.46 -13.60
CA PRO A 73 6.51 10.88 -14.91
C PRO A 73 5.53 9.73 -15.21
N GLY A 74 5.29 9.48 -16.50
CA GLY A 74 4.77 8.20 -16.99
C GLY A 74 3.36 7.81 -16.54
N LEU A 75 2.48 8.76 -16.23
CA LEU A 75 1.12 8.45 -15.78
C LEU A 75 0.27 7.75 -16.84
N ASN A 76 -0.42 6.69 -16.44
CA ASN A 76 -1.48 6.11 -17.25
C ASN A 76 -2.75 6.95 -17.23
N ARG A 77 -3.64 6.72 -18.20
CA ARG A 77 -4.89 7.49 -18.39
C ARG A 77 -5.78 7.50 -17.15
N SER A 78 -5.93 6.37 -16.47
CA SER A 78 -6.80 6.24 -15.30
C SER A 78 -6.25 7.04 -14.11
N THR A 79 -4.95 7.00 -13.87
CA THR A 79 -4.30 7.84 -12.83
C THR A 79 -4.42 9.31 -13.18
N ALA A 80 -4.14 9.71 -14.42
CA ALA A 80 -4.26 11.11 -14.84
C ALA A 80 -5.69 11.65 -14.65
N ALA A 81 -6.71 10.87 -15.04
CA ALA A 81 -8.11 11.23 -14.83
C ALA A 81 -8.47 11.36 -13.34
N PHE A 82 -7.95 10.46 -12.50
CA PHE A 82 -8.15 10.51 -11.06
C PHE A 82 -7.50 11.76 -10.42
N LEU A 83 -6.27 12.07 -10.78
CA LEU A 83 -5.58 13.26 -10.27
C LEU A 83 -6.27 14.55 -10.71
N SER A 84 -6.75 14.59 -11.95
CA SER A 84 -7.57 15.70 -12.44
C SER A 84 -8.88 15.83 -11.66
N TRP A 85 -9.54 14.71 -11.31
CA TRP A 85 -10.73 14.72 -10.46
C TRP A 85 -10.45 15.22 -9.03
N LEU A 86 -9.28 14.91 -8.48
CA LEU A 86 -8.81 15.49 -7.21
C LEU A 86 -8.50 17.00 -7.33
N GLY A 87 -8.42 17.54 -8.55
CA GLY A 87 -8.02 18.91 -8.82
C GLY A 87 -6.52 19.15 -8.66
N ILE A 88 -5.71 18.12 -8.85
CA ILE A 88 -4.24 18.20 -8.83
C ILE A 88 -3.74 18.43 -10.25
N THR A 89 -2.86 19.42 -10.41
CA THR A 89 -2.16 19.67 -11.68
C THR A 89 -0.92 18.80 -11.76
N VAL A 90 -0.72 18.08 -12.86
CA VAL A 90 0.46 17.21 -13.04
C VAL A 90 1.38 17.80 -14.10
N ARG A 91 2.66 17.97 -13.75
CA ARG A 91 3.74 18.22 -14.70
C ARG A 91 4.57 16.95 -14.89
N PRO A 92 4.86 16.52 -16.13
CA PRO A 92 5.81 15.44 -16.36
C PRO A 92 7.23 15.91 -16.02
N GLY A 93 7.99 15.08 -15.32
CA GLY A 93 9.40 15.37 -15.01
C GLY A 93 9.91 14.61 -13.79
N ASP A 94 11.10 15.02 -13.34
CA ASP A 94 11.78 14.54 -12.14
C ASP A 94 12.15 15.73 -11.23
N PRO A 95 12.23 15.54 -9.90
CA PRO A 95 11.95 14.30 -9.18
C PRO A 95 10.46 13.96 -9.13
N ALA A 96 10.15 12.66 -9.21
CA ALA A 96 8.79 12.15 -9.06
C ALA A 96 8.26 12.37 -7.63
N THR A 97 6.97 12.70 -7.52
CA THR A 97 6.29 12.89 -6.24
C THR A 97 6.07 11.55 -5.53
N PHE A 98 5.85 10.49 -6.28
CA PHE A 98 5.85 9.12 -5.78
C PHE A 98 6.44 8.16 -6.82
N ASP A 99 7.11 7.11 -6.34
CA ASP A 99 7.50 5.99 -7.18
C ASP A 99 6.40 4.94 -7.22
N GLU A 100 6.38 4.14 -8.28
CA GLU A 100 5.39 3.10 -8.44
C GLU A 100 6.01 1.77 -8.88
N ILE A 101 5.64 0.69 -8.19
CA ILE A 101 5.98 -0.68 -8.53
C ILE A 101 4.68 -1.47 -8.74
N VAL A 102 4.59 -2.18 -9.86
CA VAL A 102 3.48 -3.10 -10.14
C VAL A 102 3.99 -4.53 -9.97
N LEU A 103 3.42 -5.27 -9.03
CA LEU A 103 3.76 -6.66 -8.77
C LEU A 103 2.69 -7.60 -9.32
N GLY A 104 3.13 -8.57 -10.11
CA GLY A 104 2.36 -9.73 -10.53
C GLY A 104 3.10 -11.04 -10.21
N PRO A 105 2.55 -12.18 -10.64
CA PRO A 105 3.14 -13.49 -10.34
C PRO A 105 4.56 -13.65 -10.88
N GLY A 106 4.87 -13.01 -12.01
CA GLY A 106 6.18 -13.12 -12.68
C GLY A 106 7.32 -12.33 -12.02
N ASN A 107 7.03 -11.29 -11.24
CA ASN A 107 8.05 -10.40 -10.67
C ASN A 107 7.89 -10.16 -9.15
N ALA A 108 6.96 -10.84 -8.48
CA ALA A 108 6.74 -10.70 -7.03
C ALA A 108 7.99 -10.98 -6.17
N GLY A 109 8.93 -11.80 -6.67
CA GLY A 109 10.21 -12.08 -6.04
C GLY A 109 11.23 -10.93 -6.14
N GLU A 110 10.99 -9.97 -7.03
CA GLU A 110 11.92 -8.88 -7.36
C GLU A 110 11.65 -7.59 -6.58
N LEU A 111 10.62 -7.55 -5.72
CA LEU A 111 10.22 -6.34 -4.97
C LEU A 111 11.41 -5.64 -4.30
N ALA A 112 12.32 -6.40 -3.67
CA ALA A 112 13.51 -5.81 -3.03
C ALA A 112 14.46 -5.15 -4.04
N GLY A 113 14.64 -5.74 -5.22
CA GLY A 113 15.46 -5.17 -6.30
C GLY A 113 14.82 -3.92 -6.90
N LEU A 114 13.51 -3.96 -7.14
CA LEU A 114 12.75 -2.84 -7.68
C LEU A 114 12.73 -1.65 -6.71
N ALA A 115 12.48 -1.91 -5.42
CA ALA A 115 12.41 -0.87 -4.39
C ALA A 115 13.75 -0.12 -4.16
N ARG A 116 14.89 -0.74 -4.46
CA ARG A 116 16.21 -0.07 -4.36
C ARG A 116 16.37 1.13 -5.30
N HIS A 117 15.60 1.18 -6.38
CA HIS A 117 15.63 2.29 -7.34
C HIS A 117 14.60 3.38 -7.00
N ALA A 118 13.75 3.16 -6.00
CA ALA A 118 12.71 4.10 -5.60
C ALA A 118 13.29 5.18 -4.67
N THR A 119 13.37 6.41 -5.17
CA THR A 119 13.94 7.58 -4.47
C THR A 119 12.89 8.55 -3.92
N ALA A 120 11.64 8.47 -4.37
CA ALA A 120 10.57 9.34 -3.93
C ALA A 120 10.22 9.12 -2.44
N PRO A 121 9.66 10.14 -1.75
CA PRO A 121 9.30 10.03 -0.34
C PRO A 121 8.20 8.98 -0.07
N ALA A 122 7.37 8.67 -1.07
CA ALA A 122 6.36 7.63 -1.03
C ALA A 122 6.54 6.65 -2.19
N LEU A 123 6.49 5.35 -1.88
CA LEU A 123 6.52 4.25 -2.84
C LEU A 123 5.14 3.57 -2.89
N VAL A 124 4.45 3.71 -4.01
CA VAL A 124 3.21 3.00 -4.30
C VAL A 124 3.55 1.60 -4.84
N VAL A 125 2.94 0.56 -4.25
CA VAL A 125 3.08 -0.81 -4.73
C VAL A 125 1.69 -1.34 -5.08
N ASP A 126 1.42 -1.53 -6.37
CA ASP A 126 0.21 -2.20 -6.84
C ASP A 126 0.39 -3.72 -6.74
N LEU A 127 -0.44 -4.34 -5.92
CA LEU A 127 -0.47 -5.77 -5.65
C LEU A 127 -1.63 -6.46 -6.37
N THR A 128 -2.47 -5.70 -7.08
CA THR A 128 -3.65 -6.21 -7.78
C THR A 128 -3.31 -7.34 -8.76
N PRO A 129 -2.24 -7.23 -9.58
CA PRO A 129 -1.91 -8.29 -10.53
C PRO A 129 -1.48 -9.61 -9.89
N ILE A 130 -1.20 -9.66 -8.58
CA ILE A 130 -0.89 -10.91 -7.84
C ILE A 130 -2.10 -11.88 -7.82
N GLY A 131 -3.33 -11.37 -7.99
CA GLY A 131 -4.51 -12.20 -8.27
C GLY A 131 -5.46 -12.48 -7.10
N PHE A 132 -5.27 -11.86 -5.92
CA PHE A 132 -6.12 -12.08 -4.74
C PHE A 132 -7.00 -10.88 -4.33
N GLY A 133 -7.15 -9.90 -5.23
CA GLY A 133 -8.06 -8.75 -5.11
C GLY A 133 -7.41 -7.48 -5.66
N PRO A 134 -8.13 -6.36 -5.83
CA PRO A 134 -7.44 -5.08 -5.85
C PRO A 134 -6.82 -4.87 -4.47
N ALA A 135 -5.52 -4.66 -4.46
CA ALA A 135 -4.73 -4.45 -3.25
C ALA A 135 -3.54 -3.60 -3.63
N ALA A 136 -3.16 -2.69 -2.75
CA ALA A 136 -1.95 -1.90 -2.91
C ALA A 136 -1.40 -1.48 -1.55
N ALA A 137 -0.18 -0.96 -1.57
CA ALA A 137 0.45 -0.40 -0.41
C ALA A 137 1.10 0.95 -0.74
N VAL A 138 1.21 1.81 0.27
CA VAL A 138 2.16 2.93 0.28
C VAL A 138 3.23 2.62 1.29
N LEU A 139 4.49 2.72 0.88
CA LEU A 139 5.64 2.58 1.77
C LEU A 139 6.40 3.90 1.86
N THR A 140 6.88 4.21 3.05
CA THR A 140 7.59 5.47 3.31
C THR A 140 8.49 5.32 4.54
N ASP A 141 9.49 6.20 4.64
CA ASP A 141 10.34 6.36 5.81
C ASP A 141 9.89 7.52 6.71
N ASP A 142 8.95 8.33 6.22
CA ASP A 142 8.46 9.51 6.91
C ASP A 142 7.20 9.17 7.73
N GLU A 143 7.29 9.39 9.05
CA GLU A 143 6.20 9.12 9.98
C GLU A 143 4.99 10.04 9.77
N GLN A 144 5.19 11.28 9.32
CA GLN A 144 4.08 12.18 9.01
C GLN A 144 3.34 11.74 7.75
N ILE A 145 4.06 11.29 6.72
CA ILE A 145 3.45 10.72 5.51
C ILE A 145 2.62 9.49 5.88
N TRP A 146 3.21 8.58 6.64
CA TRP A 146 2.49 7.39 7.11
C TRP A 146 1.25 7.74 7.92
N THR A 147 1.36 8.66 8.88
CA THR A 147 0.26 9.07 9.77
C THR A 147 -0.93 9.63 8.99
N ARG A 148 -0.67 10.53 8.03
CA ARG A 148 -1.71 11.13 7.18
C ARG A 148 -2.32 10.12 6.20
N ALA A 149 -1.48 9.27 5.60
CA ALA A 149 -1.91 8.22 4.69
C ALA A 149 -2.80 7.16 5.39
N GLU A 150 -2.46 6.77 6.63
CA GLU A 150 -3.26 5.85 7.44
C GLU A 150 -4.66 6.40 7.71
N ARG A 151 -4.76 7.68 8.06
CA ARG A 151 -6.03 8.35 8.38
C ARG A 151 -6.98 8.46 7.20
N LEU A 152 -6.46 8.49 5.97
CA LEU A 152 -7.29 8.50 4.76
C LEU A 152 -8.17 7.23 4.66
N LYS A 153 -7.73 6.11 5.25
CA LYS A 153 -8.34 4.79 5.06
C LYS A 153 -9.63 4.54 5.83
N ILE A 154 -9.79 5.15 7.01
CA ILE A 154 -10.85 4.83 7.98
C ILE A 154 -11.53 6.10 8.45
N PHE A 155 -12.13 6.86 7.54
CA PHE A 155 -12.92 8.02 7.94
C PHE A 155 -12.15 9.01 8.85
N GLY A 156 -10.85 9.23 8.60
CA GLY A 156 -10.02 10.13 9.42
C GLY A 156 -9.61 9.58 10.80
N ALA A 157 -10.02 8.37 11.15
CA ALA A 157 -9.75 7.69 12.40
C ALA A 157 -8.62 6.65 12.28
N PHE A 158 -7.98 6.30 13.41
CA PHE A 158 -7.00 5.20 13.45
C PHE A 158 -7.65 3.85 13.77
N ASP A 159 -8.79 3.87 14.47
CA ASP A 159 -9.50 2.67 14.90
C ASP A 159 -11.00 2.93 15.09
N LEU A 160 -11.76 1.88 15.41
CA LEU A 160 -13.19 1.99 15.72
C LEU A 160 -13.48 2.88 16.93
N ARG A 161 -12.57 2.98 17.90
CA ARG A 161 -12.79 3.78 19.11
C ARG A 161 -12.79 5.25 18.75
N THR A 162 -11.77 5.69 18.03
CA THR A 162 -11.61 7.05 17.52
C THR A 162 -12.67 7.42 16.48
N MET A 163 -13.19 6.45 15.73
CA MET A 163 -14.34 6.67 14.83
C MET A 163 -15.64 6.99 15.59
N TRP A 164 -15.87 6.37 16.75
CA TRP A 164 -17.12 6.55 17.51
C TRP A 164 -17.08 7.70 18.50
N THR A 165 -15.91 8.02 19.06
CA THR A 165 -15.79 9.11 20.03
C THR A 165 -15.75 10.49 19.38
N GLN A 166 -15.39 10.58 18.09
CA GLN A 166 -15.26 11.86 17.36
C GLN A 166 -14.36 12.88 18.12
N GLU A 167 -13.46 12.41 19.00
CA GLU A 167 -12.51 13.29 19.66
C GLU A 167 -11.63 13.94 18.59
N GLU A 168 -11.61 15.28 18.60
CA GLU A 168 -10.81 16.06 17.65
C GLU A 168 -9.37 15.57 17.66
N ALA A 169 -8.85 15.33 16.47
CA ALA A 169 -7.48 14.92 16.27
C ALA A 169 -6.50 15.86 17.00
N ALA A 170 -5.34 15.32 17.40
CA ALA A 170 -4.26 16.11 17.98
C ALA A 170 -4.01 17.41 17.17
N PRO A 171 -3.77 18.56 17.83
CA PRO A 171 -3.56 19.85 17.17
C PRO A 171 -2.52 19.75 16.05
N GLY A 172 -2.83 20.32 14.88
CA GLY A 172 -1.97 20.28 13.68
C GLY A 172 -2.32 19.17 12.68
N THR A 173 -3.31 18.34 12.97
CA THR A 173 -3.81 17.31 12.04
C THR A 173 -5.18 17.72 11.52
N ALA A 174 -5.23 18.46 10.41
CA ALA A 174 -6.48 18.97 9.86
C ALA A 174 -7.48 17.83 9.55
N PRO A 175 -8.80 18.02 9.79
CA PRO A 175 -9.83 17.11 9.31
C PRO A 175 -9.81 17.12 7.77
N GLY A 176 -9.31 16.05 7.17
CA GLY A 176 -9.24 15.88 5.72
C GLY A 176 -10.40 15.07 5.15
N VAL A 177 -10.48 14.97 3.81
CA VAL A 177 -11.44 14.11 3.10
C VAL A 177 -11.24 12.65 3.53
N GLN A 178 -12.34 11.93 3.64
CA GLN A 178 -12.43 10.63 4.31
C GLN A 178 -12.90 9.54 3.34
N PHE A 179 -12.21 8.39 3.32
CA PHE A 179 -12.58 7.25 2.49
C PHE A 179 -12.64 5.96 3.29
N ASN A 180 -13.17 4.92 2.65
CA ASN A 180 -13.06 3.54 3.10
C ASN A 180 -12.13 2.78 2.14
N TYR A 181 -10.82 2.96 2.34
CA TYR A 181 -9.78 2.31 1.54
C TYR A 181 -9.19 1.08 2.22
N ARG A 182 -9.84 0.57 3.28
CA ARG A 182 -9.37 -0.57 4.06
C ARG A 182 -9.20 -1.83 3.23
N LEU A 183 -8.00 -2.42 3.30
CA LEU A 183 -7.74 -3.76 2.77
C LEU A 183 -8.31 -4.82 3.72
N SER A 184 -8.94 -5.88 3.21
CA SER A 184 -9.48 -6.94 4.07
C SER A 184 -8.39 -7.89 4.57
N PRO A 185 -8.54 -8.47 5.78
CA PRO A 185 -7.63 -9.50 6.31
C PRO A 185 -7.46 -10.70 5.38
N LEU A 186 -8.53 -11.11 4.70
CA LEU A 186 -8.51 -12.20 3.72
C LEU A 186 -7.59 -11.89 2.54
N VAL A 187 -7.74 -10.71 1.93
CA VAL A 187 -6.90 -10.30 0.81
C VAL A 187 -5.46 -10.14 1.27
N ALA A 188 -5.23 -9.55 2.44
CA ALA A 188 -3.89 -9.40 3.01
C ALA A 188 -3.19 -10.76 3.20
N ALA A 189 -3.90 -11.75 3.74
CA ALA A 189 -3.38 -13.10 3.94
C ALA A 189 -2.97 -13.78 2.62
N CYS A 190 -3.83 -13.69 1.60
CA CYS A 190 -3.59 -14.29 0.29
C CYS A 190 -2.46 -13.59 -0.49
N VAL A 191 -2.38 -12.26 -0.43
CA VAL A 191 -1.27 -11.50 -1.01
C VAL A 191 0.04 -11.85 -0.31
N ARG A 192 0.05 -11.91 1.03
CA ARG A 192 1.23 -12.30 1.82
C ARG A 192 1.73 -13.70 1.47
N MET A 193 0.80 -14.66 1.33
CA MET A 193 1.11 -16.02 0.88
C MET A 193 1.80 -16.00 -0.49
N SER A 194 1.22 -15.28 -1.46
CA SER A 194 1.75 -15.18 -2.82
C SER A 194 3.13 -14.56 -2.87
N LEU A 195 3.33 -13.46 -2.15
CA LEU A 195 4.64 -12.81 -2.04
C LEU A 195 5.66 -13.75 -1.41
N THR A 196 5.29 -14.51 -0.37
CA THR A 196 6.20 -15.42 0.34
C THR A 196 6.61 -16.61 -0.54
N ARG A 197 5.71 -17.11 -1.40
CA ARG A 197 6.01 -18.18 -2.36
C ARG A 197 6.82 -17.70 -3.56
N ALA A 198 6.78 -16.42 -3.88
CA ALA A 198 7.56 -15.86 -4.98
C ALA A 198 9.06 -15.99 -4.67
N THR A 199 9.76 -16.75 -5.50
CA THR A 199 11.22 -16.90 -5.43
C THR A 199 11.85 -15.77 -6.23
N PRO A 200 12.93 -15.12 -5.75
CA PRO A 200 13.72 -14.23 -6.59
C PRO A 200 14.22 -14.99 -7.83
N PRO A 201 14.34 -14.36 -9.01
CA PRO A 201 14.94 -15.02 -10.15
C PRO A 201 16.31 -15.58 -9.77
N ALA A 202 16.59 -16.81 -10.19
CA ALA A 202 17.90 -17.42 -9.97
C ALA A 202 18.96 -16.48 -10.55
N VAL A 203 19.92 -16.05 -9.72
CA VAL A 203 21.11 -15.36 -10.22
C VAL A 203 21.78 -16.35 -11.17
N THR A 204 21.72 -16.10 -12.47
CA THR A 204 22.57 -16.80 -13.43
C THR A 204 23.99 -16.50 -13.01
N ALA A 205 24.59 -17.44 -12.27
CA ALA A 205 26.01 -17.41 -11.95
C ALA A 205 26.73 -17.36 -13.28
N GLY A 206 27.28 -16.18 -13.60
CA GLY A 206 28.00 -15.95 -14.84
C GLY A 206 29.03 -17.05 -15.02
N ALA A 207 28.94 -17.72 -16.17
CA ALA A 207 30.00 -18.55 -16.67
C ALA A 207 31.30 -17.74 -16.63
N ARG A 208 32.24 -18.18 -15.80
CA ARG A 208 33.64 -17.79 -15.93
C ARG A 208 34.15 -18.53 -17.16
N GLU A 209 34.33 -17.83 -18.26
CA GLU A 209 35.33 -18.17 -19.28
C GLU A 209 36.61 -17.39 -18.97
#